data_AF-A0A7Y3UBV8-F1
#
_entry.id   AF-A0A7Y3UBV8-F1
#
_cell.length_a   1.000
_cell.length_b   1.000
_cell.length_c   1.000
_cell.angle_alpha   90.00
_cell.angle_beta   90.00
_cell.angle_gamma   90.00
#
_symmetry.space_group_name_H-M   'P 1'
#
loop_
_entity.id
_entity.type
_entity.pdbx_description
1 polymer ?
#
loop_
_entity_poly.entity_id
_entity_poly.type
_entity_poly.pdbx_seq_one_letter_code
_entity_poly.pdbx_strand_id
1 'polypeptide(L)'
;MSDHPFEHAPLTDREERNLIVFAHMYGYVRYFHAADEAVVINGERLLHGGVKTVLLAEGDSQLAFALEAVMQPAAPTCRAWVGPIDAYPRLQLNIPDRGRLQGIRGWVHRGPGRISPPGSMYSSEMDYETMERSHEPERIPRFGIGPTEEIVPGFSIRVPTAVLLDDVGTVPRWEGLQAWAYMEDIENQTPKPVRLARDWSPEPSERSTRLACVIEVWNVFRHFYPYLADVPGLDLNEVLRDALKRAATDETSTEFLFTLRRLVSYFNDGQSVITCSDIDESAVLPLEWDWIDDRLVVTAVSEALGDTLPVGSIVGSIGGREVESAGCVAAAEECVSAATADARRYRGLAMLRRGAPASTVQLDITDDQGSNRSVRITRVPLPEAPTEGRPATICELEPGVVYIDLTRATNAEISARLALLQAADGIVFDARGLTVEARPDCLRYLADEVLHSDRLLLPVFTWAEQQEVTYEESSWTLEPSAPRLSATTAFLIDERTAGPCETVLGMVEAYELGALVGQRTAGCSGSLHTLTLPGGYEVTWTATMVLRRDKGRHYGIGIEPTVPVTRTLAGVQAGRDEMLETAVRLVKASDGG
;
A
#
# COMPACT_ATOMS: atom_id res chain seq x y z
N MET A 1 4.28 25.70 25.02
CA MET A 1 4.99 24.74 24.17
C MET A 1 6.45 24.86 24.52
N SER A 2 6.94 23.96 25.36
CA SER A 2 8.36 23.88 25.69
C SER A 2 9.03 23.07 24.60
N ASP A 3 9.82 23.71 23.74
CA ASP A 3 10.75 23.00 22.85
C ASP A 3 11.72 22.23 23.73
N HIS A 4 11.43 20.96 24.00
CA HIS A 4 12.38 20.08 24.61
C HIS A 4 13.46 19.82 23.54
N PRO A 5 14.75 20.11 23.80
CA PRO A 5 15.81 20.02 22.78
C PRO A 5 16.05 18.61 22.24
N PHE A 6 15.33 17.60 22.75
CA PHE A 6 15.40 16.21 22.35
C PHE A 6 14.31 15.81 21.34
N GLU A 7 13.31 16.65 21.08
CA GLU A 7 12.14 16.27 20.28
C GLU A 7 12.45 16.12 18.78
N HIS A 8 13.49 16.80 18.29
CA HIS A 8 13.92 16.78 16.88
C HIS A 8 15.41 16.44 16.73
N ALA A 9 16.00 15.77 17.74
CA ALA A 9 17.41 15.43 17.75
C ALA A 9 17.71 14.21 16.85
N PRO A 10 18.82 14.22 16.09
CA PRO A 10 19.28 13.03 15.36
C PRO A 10 19.44 11.83 16.30
N LEU A 11 19.18 10.62 15.78
CA LEU A 11 19.48 9.40 16.54
C LEU A 11 20.98 9.25 16.74
N THR A 12 21.38 8.91 17.96
CA THR A 12 22.71 8.37 18.21
C THR A 12 22.81 6.93 17.66
N ASP A 13 24.02 6.46 17.35
CA ASP A 13 24.26 5.06 16.96
C ASP A 13 23.68 4.06 17.99
N ARG A 14 23.66 4.45 19.27
CA ARG A 14 23.09 3.67 20.36
C ARG A 14 21.57 3.58 20.27
N GLU A 15 20.89 4.71 20.12
CA GLU A 15 19.43 4.75 19.99
C GLU A 15 18.97 3.99 18.73
N GLU A 16 19.64 4.20 17.61
CA GLU A 16 19.38 3.48 16.35
C GLU A 16 19.49 1.96 16.54
N ARG A 17 20.59 1.48 17.15
CA ARG A 17 20.77 0.07 17.48
C ARG A 17 19.64 -0.47 18.35
N ASN A 18 19.25 0.26 19.39
CA ASN A 18 18.18 -0.15 20.29
C ASN A 18 16.83 -0.27 19.56
N LEU A 19 16.50 0.71 18.73
CA LEU A 19 15.26 0.76 17.97
C LEU A 19 15.17 -0.36 16.93
N ILE A 20 16.27 -0.71 16.24
CA ILE A 20 16.30 -1.82 15.30
C ILE A 20 15.93 -3.13 16.02
N VAL A 21 16.60 -3.44 17.14
CA VAL A 21 16.31 -4.68 17.89
C VAL A 21 14.86 -4.69 18.41
N PHE A 22 14.40 -3.55 18.93
CA PHE A 22 13.03 -3.42 19.42
C PHE A 22 12.00 -3.60 18.31
N ALA A 23 12.21 -3.03 17.13
CA ALA A 23 11.28 -3.11 16.00
C ALA A 23 11.04 -4.56 15.56
N HIS A 24 12.11 -5.37 15.48
CA HIS A 24 12.02 -6.79 15.18
C HIS A 24 11.23 -7.55 16.24
N MET A 25 11.62 -7.40 17.51
CA MET A 25 10.99 -8.10 18.62
C MET A 25 9.50 -7.73 18.77
N TYR A 26 9.17 -6.44 18.60
CA TYR A 26 7.80 -5.94 18.62
C TYR A 26 6.94 -6.59 17.54
N GLY A 27 7.43 -6.66 16.28
CA GLY A 27 6.68 -7.28 15.18
C GLY A 27 6.31 -8.73 15.47
N TYR A 28 7.26 -9.53 15.96
CA TYR A 28 6.99 -10.92 16.33
C TYR A 28 5.96 -11.04 17.46
N VAL A 29 6.09 -10.22 18.51
CA VAL A 29 5.17 -10.25 19.65
C VAL A 29 3.77 -9.78 19.25
N ARG A 30 3.68 -8.66 18.54
CA ARG A 30 2.42 -8.02 18.13
C ARG A 30 1.59 -8.92 17.25
N TYR A 31 2.22 -9.57 16.28
CA TYR A 31 1.52 -10.29 15.23
C TYR A 31 1.47 -11.79 15.50
N PHE A 32 2.58 -12.41 15.89
CA PHE A 32 2.73 -13.87 15.84
C PHE A 32 2.79 -14.56 17.21
N HIS A 33 3.00 -13.85 18.31
CA HIS A 33 3.05 -14.49 19.63
C HIS A 33 1.64 -14.88 20.10
N ALA A 34 1.45 -16.16 20.40
CA ALA A 34 0.13 -16.74 20.65
C ALA A 34 -0.27 -16.82 22.14
N ALA A 35 0.43 -16.15 23.06
CA ALA A 35 0.00 -16.08 24.47
C ALA A 35 -1.30 -15.28 24.64
N ASP A 36 -2.11 -15.66 25.63
CA ASP A 36 -3.35 -14.97 26.01
C ASP A 36 -3.09 -13.48 26.27
N GLU A 37 -1.97 -13.18 26.92
CA GLU A 37 -1.50 -11.83 27.20
C GLU A 37 -1.27 -10.99 25.92
N ALA A 38 -0.66 -11.57 24.89
CA ALA A 38 -0.43 -10.91 23.60
C ALA A 38 -1.72 -10.69 22.80
N VAL A 39 -2.80 -11.42 23.10
CA VAL A 39 -4.12 -11.21 22.47
C VAL A 39 -4.79 -9.98 23.05
N VAL A 40 -4.70 -9.77 24.36
CA VAL A 40 -5.45 -8.73 25.08
C VAL A 40 -4.68 -7.42 25.24
N ILE A 41 -3.35 -7.44 25.11
CA ILE A 41 -2.54 -6.22 25.25
C ILE A 41 -2.81 -5.21 24.14
N ASN A 42 -2.85 -3.92 24.49
CA ASN A 42 -2.90 -2.86 23.50
C ASN A 42 -1.53 -2.71 22.82
N GLY A 43 -1.46 -3.10 21.54
CA GLY A 43 -0.23 -3.08 20.74
C GLY A 43 0.38 -1.69 20.57
N GLU A 44 -0.43 -0.66 20.36
CA GLU A 44 0.04 0.72 20.21
C GLU A 44 0.72 1.22 21.49
N ARG A 45 0.14 0.91 22.66
CA ARG A 45 0.74 1.25 23.96
C ARG A 45 2.04 0.50 24.20
N LEU A 46 2.08 -0.78 23.86
CA LEU A 46 3.31 -1.59 23.93
C LEU A 46 4.39 -0.98 23.04
N LEU A 47 4.04 -0.58 21.82
CA LEU A 47 4.94 0.04 20.85
C LEU A 47 5.50 1.36 21.38
N HIS A 48 4.62 2.30 21.73
CA HIS A 48 5.03 3.64 22.16
C HIS A 48 5.80 3.63 23.48
N GLY A 49 5.32 2.85 24.47
CA GLY A 49 6.02 2.64 25.74
C GLY A 49 7.39 2.00 25.52
N GLY A 50 7.44 0.97 24.67
CA GLY A 50 8.67 0.27 24.33
C GLY A 50 9.71 1.18 23.67
N VAL A 51 9.33 2.03 22.71
CA VAL A 51 10.22 3.04 22.14
C VAL A 51 10.82 3.92 23.24
N LYS A 52 10.00 4.49 24.12
CA LYS A 52 10.48 5.34 25.22
C LYS A 52 11.44 4.58 26.15
N THR A 53 11.17 3.30 26.44
CA THR A 53 12.02 2.49 27.32
C THR A 53 13.37 2.13 26.68
N VAL A 54 13.38 1.67 25.42
CA VAL A 54 14.63 1.22 24.79
C VAL A 54 15.57 2.36 24.44
N LEU A 55 15.05 3.58 24.20
CA LEU A 55 15.87 4.77 24.00
C LEU A 55 16.73 5.12 25.23
N LEU A 56 16.31 4.73 26.43
CA LEU A 56 17.05 4.98 27.68
C LEU A 56 18.19 3.99 27.93
N ALA A 57 18.32 2.92 27.14
CA ALA A 57 19.36 1.91 27.35
C ALA A 57 20.71 2.35 26.76
N GLU A 58 21.70 2.59 27.62
CA GLU A 58 23.04 3.07 27.25
C GLU A 58 24.00 1.95 26.79
N GLY A 59 23.65 0.69 27.05
CA GLY A 59 24.48 -0.46 26.66
C GLY A 59 23.67 -1.76 26.48
N ASP A 60 24.23 -2.73 25.75
CA ASP A 60 23.50 -3.93 25.33
C ASP A 60 22.89 -4.72 26.51
N SER A 61 23.57 -4.81 27.65
CA SER A 61 22.99 -5.45 28.84
C SER A 61 21.74 -4.74 29.36
N GLN A 62 21.72 -3.40 29.31
CA GLN A 62 20.55 -2.61 29.69
C GLN A 62 19.43 -2.74 28.65
N LEU A 63 19.77 -2.83 27.36
CA LEU A 63 18.78 -3.07 26.29
C LEU A 63 18.12 -4.44 26.44
N ALA A 64 18.89 -5.50 26.71
CA ALA A 64 18.35 -6.82 26.96
C ALA A 64 17.35 -6.81 28.12
N PHE A 65 17.71 -6.17 29.23
CA PHE A 65 16.80 -5.99 30.37
C PHE A 65 15.55 -5.18 30.01
N ALA A 66 15.72 -4.06 29.30
CA ALA A 66 14.62 -3.20 28.87
C ALA A 66 13.63 -3.93 27.95
N LEU A 67 14.14 -4.66 26.96
CA LEU A 67 13.33 -5.44 26.03
C LEU A 67 12.54 -6.52 26.76
N GLU A 68 13.17 -7.27 27.66
CA GLU A 68 12.44 -8.27 28.44
C GLU A 68 11.39 -7.64 29.35
N ALA A 69 11.70 -6.53 30.03
CA ALA A 69 10.75 -5.83 30.88
C ALA A 69 9.52 -5.32 30.09
N VAL A 70 9.72 -4.82 28.87
CA VAL A 70 8.65 -4.35 27.99
C VAL A 70 7.84 -5.52 27.42
N MET A 71 8.48 -6.61 27.03
CA MET A 71 7.84 -7.69 26.26
C MET A 71 7.24 -8.79 27.12
N GLN A 72 7.81 -9.12 28.29
CA GLN A 72 7.30 -10.21 29.15
C GLN A 72 5.82 -10.10 29.53
N PRO A 73 5.26 -8.90 29.76
CA PRO A 73 3.82 -8.74 30.03
C PRO A 73 2.91 -9.19 28.89
N ALA A 74 3.39 -9.18 27.63
CA ALA A 74 2.67 -9.69 26.46
C ALA A 74 3.12 -11.11 26.07
N ALA A 75 4.41 -11.39 26.27
CA ALA A 75 5.08 -12.54 25.72
C ALA A 75 6.11 -13.10 26.72
N PRO A 76 5.67 -13.89 27.71
CA PRO A 76 6.52 -14.29 28.84
C PRO A 76 7.68 -15.21 28.45
N THR A 77 7.60 -15.81 27.26
CA THR A 77 8.63 -16.70 26.70
C THR A 77 9.72 -15.97 25.90
N CYS A 78 9.53 -14.68 25.60
CA CYS A 78 10.49 -13.90 24.82
C CYS A 78 11.78 -13.61 25.58
N ARG A 79 12.92 -13.68 24.92
CA ARG A 79 14.24 -13.43 25.52
C ARG A 79 15.09 -12.52 24.64
N ALA A 80 15.94 -11.74 25.31
CA ALA A 80 16.95 -10.90 24.69
C ALA A 80 18.25 -11.02 25.48
N TRP A 81 19.39 -11.19 24.80
CA TRP A 81 20.68 -11.32 25.49
C TRP A 81 21.85 -10.79 24.66
N VAL A 82 22.94 -10.48 25.37
CA VAL A 82 24.21 -10.09 24.78
C VAL A 82 25.01 -11.35 24.47
N GLY A 83 25.35 -11.53 23.19
CA GLY A 83 26.09 -12.68 22.69
C GLY A 83 25.44 -13.33 21.47
N PRO A 84 26.11 -14.34 20.90
CA PRO A 84 25.61 -15.07 19.74
C PRO A 84 24.37 -15.92 20.10
N ILE A 85 23.69 -16.42 19.07
CA ILE A 85 22.50 -17.27 19.19
C ILE A 85 22.75 -18.48 20.12
N ASP A 86 23.91 -19.12 20.01
CA ASP A 86 24.26 -20.31 20.78
C ASP A 86 24.51 -20.04 22.28
N ALA A 87 24.68 -18.77 22.67
CA ALA A 87 24.79 -18.35 24.06
C ALA A 87 23.40 -18.23 24.74
N TYR A 88 22.35 -18.78 24.13
CA TYR A 88 20.98 -18.71 24.60
C TYR A 88 20.87 -19.02 26.10
N PRO A 89 20.36 -18.07 26.92
CA PRO A 89 20.16 -18.30 28.34
C PRO A 89 19.07 -19.37 28.51
N ARG A 90 19.44 -20.54 29.07
CA ARG A 90 18.46 -21.57 29.40
C ARG A 90 17.43 -21.01 30.35
N LEU A 91 16.18 -21.01 29.90
CA LEU A 91 15.09 -20.48 30.68
C LEU A 91 14.47 -21.58 31.57
N GLN A 92 14.44 -21.35 32.88
CA GLN A 92 13.52 -22.07 33.76
C GLN A 92 12.13 -21.46 33.59
N LEU A 93 11.37 -21.97 32.63
CA LEU A 93 9.95 -21.69 32.54
C LEU A 93 9.20 -22.52 33.58
N ASN A 94 8.28 -21.88 34.30
CA ASN A 94 7.31 -22.57 35.15
C ASN A 94 6.24 -23.22 34.24
N ILE A 95 6.64 -24.28 33.54
CA ILE A 95 5.75 -25.08 32.69
C ILE A 95 5.11 -26.15 33.58
N PRO A 96 3.78 -26.28 33.60
CA PRO A 96 3.11 -27.37 34.28
C PRO A 96 3.62 -28.75 33.84
N ASP A 97 3.43 -29.77 34.68
CA ASP A 97 3.74 -31.15 34.30
C ASP A 97 3.08 -31.53 32.97
N ARG A 98 3.77 -32.33 32.14
CA ARG A 98 3.30 -32.73 30.81
C ARG A 98 1.87 -33.28 30.79
N GLY A 99 1.43 -33.93 31.86
CA GLY A 99 0.07 -34.48 31.98
C GLY A 99 -1.04 -33.43 32.08
N ARG A 100 -0.70 -32.14 32.29
CA ARG A 100 -1.64 -31.02 32.29
C ARG A 100 -1.68 -30.25 30.97
N LEU A 101 -0.71 -30.49 30.09
CA LEU A 101 -0.64 -29.82 28.80
C LEU A 101 -1.68 -30.43 27.85
N GLN A 102 -2.46 -29.56 27.22
CA GLN A 102 -3.52 -29.92 26.26
C GLN A 102 -3.01 -29.90 24.82
N GLY A 103 -2.06 -29.02 24.51
CA GLY A 103 -1.63 -28.78 23.14
C GLY A 103 -0.73 -27.58 22.96
N ILE A 104 -0.63 -27.15 21.71
CA ILE A 104 0.04 -25.92 21.29
C ILE A 104 -0.95 -25.00 20.59
N ARG A 105 -0.68 -23.69 20.67
CA ARG A 105 -1.45 -22.64 20.01
C ARG A 105 -0.56 -21.75 19.16
N GLY A 106 -1.03 -21.39 17.97
CA GLY A 106 -0.35 -20.50 17.05
C GLY A 106 -1.34 -19.64 16.26
N TRP A 107 -0.83 -18.61 15.59
CA TRP A 107 -1.64 -17.76 14.71
C TRP A 107 -1.67 -18.27 13.27
N VAL A 108 -2.83 -18.09 12.63
CA VAL A 108 -3.03 -18.21 11.19
C VAL A 108 -3.61 -16.89 10.70
N HIS A 109 -2.81 -16.12 9.95
CA HIS A 109 -3.21 -14.82 9.42
C HIS A 109 -3.55 -14.91 7.94
N ARG A 110 -4.79 -14.61 7.56
CA ARG A 110 -5.17 -14.36 6.17
C ARG A 110 -5.00 -12.87 5.89
N GLY A 111 -3.90 -12.51 5.23
CA GLY A 111 -3.46 -11.12 5.12
C GLY A 111 -3.25 -10.44 6.49
N PRO A 112 -3.42 -9.11 6.59
CA PRO A 112 -3.20 -8.34 7.82
C PRO A 112 -4.37 -8.42 8.83
N GLY A 113 -4.98 -9.59 9.03
CA GLY A 113 -6.24 -9.71 9.76
C GLY A 113 -6.24 -9.24 11.23
N ARG A 114 -5.10 -9.25 11.92
CA ARG A 114 -4.92 -8.75 13.30
C ARG A 114 -5.21 -7.26 13.45
N ILE A 115 -5.10 -6.51 12.35
CA ILE A 115 -5.32 -5.05 12.27
C ILE A 115 -6.49 -4.72 11.33
N SER A 116 -7.31 -5.71 10.97
CA SER A 116 -8.47 -5.53 10.13
C SER A 116 -9.76 -5.37 10.95
N PRO A 117 -10.74 -4.59 10.45
CA PRO A 117 -12.04 -4.48 11.10
C PRO A 117 -12.83 -5.79 11.01
N PRO A 118 -13.78 -6.04 11.94
CA PRO A 118 -14.66 -7.21 11.86
C PRO A 118 -15.42 -7.30 10.53
N GLY A 119 -15.47 -8.49 9.95
CA GLY A 119 -16.14 -8.72 8.65
C GLY A 119 -15.30 -8.38 7.42
N SER A 120 -14.06 -7.94 7.60
CA SER A 120 -13.06 -7.87 6.53
C SER A 120 -12.79 -9.24 5.91
N MET A 121 -12.37 -9.27 4.64
CA MET A 121 -11.85 -10.48 3.98
C MET A 121 -10.53 -10.96 4.60
N TYR A 122 -9.80 -10.06 5.25
CA TYR A 122 -8.60 -10.39 6.02
C TYR A 122 -9.00 -10.79 7.43
N SER A 123 -8.41 -11.87 7.94
CA SER A 123 -8.74 -12.41 9.25
C SER A 123 -7.52 -13.01 9.92
N SER A 124 -7.55 -13.12 11.23
CA SER A 124 -6.52 -13.81 11.99
C SER A 124 -7.21 -14.67 13.03
N GLU A 125 -6.89 -15.95 13.00
CA GLU A 125 -7.47 -16.93 13.90
C GLU A 125 -6.37 -17.69 14.63
N MET A 126 -6.75 -18.23 15.78
CA MET A 126 -5.88 -19.10 16.56
C MET A 126 -6.16 -20.54 16.16
N ASP A 127 -5.10 -21.26 15.79
CA ASP A 127 -5.17 -22.70 15.56
C ASP A 127 -4.65 -23.45 16.80
N TYR A 128 -5.18 -24.66 16.99
CA TYR A 128 -5.00 -25.48 18.18
C TYR A 128 -4.66 -26.90 17.77
N GLU A 129 -3.47 -27.37 18.14
CA GLU A 129 -3.06 -28.75 17.89
C GLU A 129 -2.88 -29.50 19.21
N THR A 130 -3.55 -30.66 19.34
CA THR A 130 -3.48 -31.51 20.53
C THR A 130 -2.14 -32.24 20.59
N MET A 131 -1.66 -32.55 21.79
CA MET A 131 -0.39 -33.28 21.97
C MET A 131 -0.45 -34.79 21.58
N GLU A 132 -1.57 -35.30 21.08
CA GLU A 132 -1.75 -36.73 20.79
C GLU A 132 -1.29 -37.13 19.38
N ARG A 133 -0.14 -37.83 19.34
CA ARG A 133 0.37 -38.74 18.28
C ARG A 133 0.82 -38.17 16.92
N SER A 134 2.14 -38.00 16.83
CA SER A 134 3.02 -38.55 15.76
C SER A 134 2.68 -38.29 14.28
N HIS A 135 1.99 -37.20 13.96
CA HIS A 135 2.08 -36.57 12.64
C HIS A 135 2.84 -35.25 12.80
N GLU A 136 3.69 -34.93 11.84
CA GLU A 136 4.41 -33.65 11.83
C GLU A 136 3.39 -32.50 11.77
N PRO A 137 3.60 -31.39 12.50
CA PRO A 137 2.70 -30.25 12.43
C PRO A 137 2.80 -29.62 11.05
N GLU A 138 1.68 -29.55 10.34
CA GLU A 138 1.62 -29.02 8.97
C GLU A 138 1.14 -27.56 8.89
N ARG A 139 0.46 -27.02 9.93
CA ARG A 139 -0.20 -25.71 9.85
C ARG A 139 0.35 -24.60 10.75
N ILE A 140 0.82 -24.92 11.97
CA ILE A 140 1.42 -23.93 12.89
C ILE A 140 2.84 -24.34 13.36
N PRO A 141 3.68 -23.38 13.79
CA PRO A 141 5.01 -23.68 14.31
C PRO A 141 4.96 -24.62 15.53
N ARG A 142 5.97 -25.48 15.72
CA ARG A 142 6.09 -26.30 16.94
C ARG A 142 6.33 -25.42 18.17
N PHE A 143 5.94 -25.91 19.35
CA PHE A 143 6.26 -25.22 20.60
C PHE A 143 7.75 -24.92 20.73
N GLY A 144 8.07 -23.68 21.12
CA GLY A 144 9.44 -23.22 21.30
C GLY A 144 10.17 -22.92 19.99
N ILE A 145 9.57 -23.18 18.83
CA ILE A 145 10.03 -22.69 17.53
C ILE A 145 9.48 -21.28 17.34
N GLY A 146 10.34 -20.40 16.87
CA GLY A 146 10.07 -19.01 16.54
C GLY A 146 11.37 -18.29 16.24
N PRO A 147 11.30 -17.04 15.76
CA PRO A 147 12.46 -16.20 15.46
C PRO A 147 13.53 -16.30 16.56
N THR A 148 14.72 -16.72 16.17
CA THR A 148 15.90 -16.84 17.05
C THR A 148 17.09 -16.34 16.25
N GLU A 149 17.44 -15.08 16.47
CA GLU A 149 18.26 -14.32 15.54
C GLU A 149 19.20 -13.38 16.27
N GLU A 150 20.36 -13.17 15.66
CA GLU A 150 21.26 -12.08 15.97
C GLU A 150 20.86 -10.87 15.12
N ILE A 151 20.04 -9.98 15.69
CA ILE A 151 19.44 -8.85 14.95
C ILE A 151 20.50 -7.79 14.62
N VAL A 152 21.43 -7.58 15.54
CA VAL A 152 22.59 -6.71 15.37
C VAL A 152 23.82 -7.42 15.94
N PRO A 153 25.05 -7.11 15.47
CA PRO A 153 26.25 -7.84 15.90
C PRO A 153 26.38 -7.86 17.44
N GLY A 154 26.48 -9.06 18.01
CA GLY A 154 26.60 -9.32 19.44
C GLY A 154 25.30 -9.25 20.25
N PHE A 155 24.13 -9.13 19.62
CA PHE A 155 22.84 -9.07 20.32
C PHE A 155 21.82 -10.00 19.69
N SER A 156 21.31 -10.93 20.50
CA SER A 156 20.37 -11.94 20.03
C SER A 156 19.03 -11.84 20.74
N ILE A 157 17.97 -12.21 20.03
CA ILE A 157 16.62 -12.37 20.58
C ILE A 157 16.06 -13.75 20.27
N ARG A 158 15.09 -14.16 21.06
CA ARG A 158 14.27 -15.34 20.81
C ARG A 158 12.82 -15.05 21.13
N VAL A 159 11.94 -15.24 20.15
CA VAL A 159 10.50 -15.02 20.29
C VAL A 159 9.75 -16.28 19.83
N PRO A 160 9.46 -17.23 20.74
CA PRO A 160 8.60 -18.37 20.41
C PRO A 160 7.22 -17.89 19.99
N THR A 161 6.75 -18.22 18.79
CA THR A 161 5.45 -17.77 18.29
C THR A 161 4.32 -18.71 18.70
N ALA A 162 4.61 -20.02 18.71
CA ALA A 162 3.72 -21.03 19.26
C ALA A 162 3.94 -21.26 20.75
N VAL A 163 2.85 -21.26 21.52
CA VAL A 163 2.85 -21.39 22.99
C VAL A 163 2.12 -22.65 23.44
N LEU A 164 2.47 -23.16 24.62
CA LEU A 164 1.79 -24.30 25.22
C LEU A 164 0.44 -23.89 25.80
N LEU A 165 -0.48 -24.85 25.87
CA LEU A 165 -1.77 -24.74 26.53
C LEU A 165 -1.91 -25.76 27.65
N ASP A 166 -2.49 -25.34 28.76
CA ASP A 166 -3.05 -26.22 29.80
C ASP A 166 -4.58 -26.11 29.84
N ASP A 167 -5.20 -26.59 30.91
CA ASP A 167 -6.66 -26.54 31.13
C ASP A 167 -7.24 -25.13 31.35
N VAL A 168 -6.39 -24.13 31.61
CA VAL A 168 -6.77 -22.76 31.95
C VAL A 168 -6.46 -21.78 30.82
N GLY A 169 -5.43 -22.03 30.00
CA GLY A 169 -5.00 -21.14 28.92
C GLY A 169 -3.53 -21.32 28.56
N THR A 170 -2.87 -20.26 28.09
CA THR A 170 -1.47 -20.36 27.68
C THR A 170 -0.49 -20.39 28.84
N VAL A 171 0.59 -21.14 28.65
CA VAL A 171 1.69 -21.24 29.60
C VAL A 171 3.04 -21.05 28.91
N PRO A 172 4.03 -20.44 29.59
CA PRO A 172 3.98 -19.81 30.91
C PRO A 172 3.09 -18.55 30.94
N ARG A 173 2.43 -18.31 32.07
CA ARG A 173 1.69 -17.06 32.32
C ARG A 173 2.64 -16.05 32.93
N TRP A 174 2.42 -14.77 32.63
CA TRP A 174 3.15 -13.72 33.33
C TRP A 174 2.67 -13.62 34.78
N GLU A 175 3.51 -13.95 35.75
CA GLU A 175 3.14 -13.88 37.19
C GLU A 175 2.87 -12.43 37.64
N GLY A 176 3.37 -11.43 36.92
CA GLY A 176 3.10 -10.02 37.16
C GLY A 176 1.71 -9.54 36.72
N LEU A 177 0.90 -10.37 36.04
CA LEU A 177 -0.42 -9.96 35.55
C LEU A 177 -1.40 -9.71 36.69
N GLN A 178 -1.20 -10.40 37.83
CA GLN A 178 -1.90 -10.09 39.06
C GLN A 178 -1.49 -8.72 39.66
N ALA A 179 -0.24 -8.29 39.49
CA ALA A 179 0.26 -7.00 39.99
C ALA A 179 -0.09 -5.82 39.06
N TRP A 180 -0.14 -6.02 37.74
CA TRP A 180 -0.62 -5.00 36.79
C TRP A 180 -2.13 -4.81 36.94
N ALA A 181 -2.90 -5.90 37.06
CA ALA A 181 -4.31 -5.82 37.44
C ALA A 181 -4.49 -5.09 38.79
N TYR A 182 -3.60 -5.33 39.77
CA TYR A 182 -3.62 -4.65 41.07
C TYR A 182 -3.25 -3.15 41.04
N MET A 183 -2.48 -2.70 40.05
CA MET A 183 -2.13 -1.28 39.90
C MET A 183 -3.29 -0.44 39.32
N GLU A 184 -4.25 -1.07 38.65
CA GLU A 184 -5.51 -0.42 38.23
C GLU A 184 -6.65 -0.63 39.24
N ASP A 185 -6.54 -1.60 40.16
CA ASP A 185 -7.58 -1.98 41.11
C ASP A 185 -7.50 -1.25 42.48
N ILE A 186 -6.87 -0.07 42.54
CA ILE A 186 -7.01 0.82 43.71
C ILE A 186 -8.31 1.64 43.68
N GLU A 187 -9.11 1.60 42.60
CA GLU A 187 -10.38 2.33 42.59
C GLU A 187 -11.68 1.57 42.30
N ASN A 188 -11.77 0.39 41.65
CA ASN A 188 -13.09 -0.25 41.47
C ASN A 188 -13.07 -1.77 41.23
N GLN A 189 -13.54 -2.52 42.23
CA GLN A 189 -13.68 -3.99 42.28
C GLN A 189 -14.71 -4.57 41.29
N THR A 190 -14.36 -4.72 40.00
CA THR A 190 -14.86 -5.81 39.14
C THR A 190 -14.02 -5.94 37.87
N PRO A 191 -13.47 -7.11 37.51
CA PRO A 191 -12.73 -7.30 36.28
C PRO A 191 -13.69 -7.21 35.08
N LYS A 192 -13.73 -6.05 34.44
CA LYS A 192 -14.29 -5.87 33.11
C LYS A 192 -13.13 -6.00 32.11
N PRO A 193 -13.34 -6.65 30.94
CA PRO A 193 -12.35 -6.62 29.89
C PRO A 193 -12.03 -5.16 29.58
N VAL A 194 -10.76 -4.81 29.80
CA VAL A 194 -10.04 -3.62 29.37
C VAL A 194 -10.76 -2.91 28.20
N ARG A 195 -11.63 -1.97 28.56
CA ARG A 195 -11.83 -0.75 27.77
C ARG A 195 -10.89 0.28 28.38
N LEU A 196 -9.59 0.12 28.12
CA LEU A 196 -8.58 1.13 28.47
C LEU A 196 -8.99 2.45 27.81
N ALA A 197 -8.90 3.53 28.58
CA ALA A 197 -9.52 4.83 28.35
C ALA A 197 -9.50 5.35 26.89
N ARG A 198 -10.59 6.00 26.50
CA ARG A 198 -10.78 6.73 25.23
C ARG A 198 -9.78 7.88 24.98
N ASP A 199 -8.91 8.19 25.93
CA ASP A 199 -8.21 9.49 26.00
C ASP A 199 -6.68 9.42 25.84
N TRP A 200 -6.11 8.25 25.47
CA TRP A 200 -4.68 8.18 25.11
C TRP A 200 -4.51 8.42 23.60
N SER A 201 -4.02 9.61 23.25
CA SER A 201 -3.71 10.00 21.87
C SER A 201 -2.24 10.42 21.80
N PRO A 202 -1.33 9.55 21.30
CA PRO A 202 0.05 9.96 21.05
C PRO A 202 0.09 11.03 19.96
N GLU A 203 0.85 12.10 20.20
CA GLU A 203 0.92 13.24 19.29
C GLU A 203 2.10 13.07 18.31
N PRO A 204 1.95 13.32 17.00
CA PRO A 204 3.06 13.25 16.03
C PRO A 204 4.21 14.23 16.30
N SER A 205 3.95 15.28 17.09
CA SER A 205 5.00 16.17 17.57
C SER A 205 5.97 15.44 18.52
N GLU A 206 5.56 14.35 19.17
CA GLU A 206 6.44 13.52 19.99
C GLU A 206 7.36 12.65 19.10
N ARG A 207 8.67 12.73 19.33
CA ARG A 207 9.71 11.91 18.67
C ARG A 207 9.41 10.42 18.81
N SER A 208 9.01 9.98 19.99
CA SER A 208 8.65 8.57 20.23
C SER A 208 7.45 8.11 19.42
N THR A 209 6.49 8.99 19.16
CA THR A 209 5.32 8.69 18.32
C THR A 209 5.74 8.52 16.86
N ARG A 210 6.57 9.43 16.33
CA ARG A 210 7.08 9.31 14.95
C ARG A 210 7.89 8.01 14.76
N LEU A 211 8.77 7.69 15.69
CA LEU A 211 9.56 6.46 15.68
C LEU A 211 8.66 5.21 15.78
N ALA A 212 7.63 5.23 16.64
CA ALA A 212 6.64 4.15 16.74
C ALA A 212 5.91 3.94 15.41
N CYS A 213 5.40 5.01 14.79
CA CYS A 213 4.72 4.94 13.49
C CYS A 213 5.62 4.31 12.40
N VAL A 214 6.91 4.68 12.35
CA VAL A 214 7.88 4.06 11.43
C VAL A 214 8.00 2.55 11.68
N ILE A 215 8.13 2.13 12.95
CA ILE A 215 8.25 0.72 13.33
C ILE A 215 6.98 -0.06 12.96
N GLU A 216 5.80 0.52 13.16
CA GLU A 216 4.52 -0.12 12.81
C GLU A 216 4.41 -0.32 11.30
N VAL A 217 4.64 0.74 10.51
CA VAL A 217 4.59 0.68 9.04
C VAL A 217 5.62 -0.32 8.51
N TRP A 218 6.85 -0.27 9.01
CA TRP A 218 7.89 -1.22 8.60
C TRP A 218 7.49 -2.67 8.90
N ASN A 219 6.92 -2.95 10.08
CA ASN A 219 6.51 -4.30 10.44
C ASN A 219 5.33 -4.83 9.63
N VAL A 220 4.33 -3.99 9.32
CA VAL A 220 3.19 -4.46 8.51
C VAL A 220 3.64 -4.82 7.10
N PHE A 221 4.56 -4.06 6.51
CA PHE A 221 5.13 -4.43 5.21
C PHE A 221 6.02 -5.67 5.31
N ARG A 222 6.91 -5.73 6.31
CA ARG A 222 7.77 -6.90 6.53
C ARG A 222 6.97 -8.20 6.65
N HIS A 223 5.84 -8.17 7.35
CA HIS A 223 5.10 -9.39 7.67
C HIS A 223 3.93 -9.69 6.73
N PHE A 224 3.30 -8.67 6.13
CA PHE A 224 2.06 -8.85 5.39
C PHE A 224 2.08 -8.30 3.96
N TYR A 225 3.19 -7.73 3.48
CA TYR A 225 3.30 -7.29 2.09
C TYR A 225 3.55 -8.48 1.15
N PRO A 226 2.62 -8.84 0.26
CA PRO A 226 2.69 -10.08 -0.50
C PRO A 226 3.83 -10.13 -1.53
N TYR A 227 4.36 -8.98 -1.95
CA TYR A 227 5.38 -8.88 -3.00
C TYR A 227 6.77 -8.53 -2.45
N LEU A 228 7.05 -8.82 -1.18
CA LEU A 228 8.33 -8.46 -0.57
C LEU A 228 9.53 -9.11 -1.29
N ALA A 229 9.42 -10.39 -1.63
CA ALA A 229 10.47 -11.14 -2.36
C ALA A 229 10.69 -10.66 -3.80
N ASP A 230 9.73 -9.88 -4.33
CA ASP A 230 9.72 -9.38 -5.70
C ASP A 230 10.44 -8.02 -5.84
N VAL A 231 10.84 -7.39 -4.72
CA VAL A 231 11.53 -6.10 -4.72
C VAL A 231 13.06 -6.33 -4.77
N PRO A 232 13.73 -6.03 -5.90
CA PRO A 232 15.14 -6.37 -6.06
C PRO A 232 16.04 -5.57 -5.12
N GLY A 233 16.92 -6.26 -4.38
CA GLY A 233 17.95 -5.62 -3.55
C GLY A 233 17.41 -4.89 -2.30
N LEU A 234 16.16 -5.13 -1.92
CA LEU A 234 15.56 -4.52 -0.73
C LEU A 234 16.23 -5.04 0.56
N ASP A 235 16.91 -4.15 1.26
CA ASP A 235 17.39 -4.39 2.62
C ASP A 235 16.41 -3.73 3.62
N LEU A 236 15.60 -4.54 4.27
CA LEU A 236 14.60 -4.06 5.23
C LEU A 236 15.22 -3.32 6.42
N ASN A 237 16.42 -3.70 6.87
CA ASN A 237 17.05 -3.04 8.01
C ASN A 237 17.58 -1.66 7.62
N GLU A 238 18.12 -1.50 6.40
CA GLU A 238 18.52 -0.19 5.91
C GLU A 238 17.32 0.73 5.64
N VAL A 239 16.20 0.18 5.15
CA VAL A 239 14.94 0.93 5.01
C VAL A 239 14.43 1.42 6.37
N LEU A 240 14.41 0.55 7.39
CA LEU A 240 14.05 0.92 8.76
C LEU A 240 14.98 2.02 9.29
N ARG A 241 16.29 1.85 9.10
CA ARG A 241 17.32 2.77 9.56
C ARG A 241 17.17 4.17 8.96
N ASP A 242 17.00 4.28 7.64
CA ASP A 242 16.78 5.56 6.95
C ASP A 242 15.50 6.25 7.46
N ALA A 243 14.41 5.51 7.57
CA ALA A 243 13.12 6.05 8.03
C ALA A 243 13.18 6.53 9.49
N LEU A 244 13.80 5.76 10.40
CA LEU A 244 13.95 6.15 11.81
C LEU A 244 14.81 7.42 11.96
N LYS A 245 15.90 7.53 11.19
CA LYS A 245 16.78 8.71 11.21
C LYS A 245 16.05 9.98 10.81
N ARG A 246 15.26 9.92 9.74
CA ARG A 246 14.45 11.05 9.26
C ARG A 246 13.36 11.42 10.26
N ALA A 247 12.59 10.41 10.69
CA ALA A 247 11.52 10.58 11.66
C ALA A 247 12.00 11.23 12.97
N ALA A 248 13.21 10.92 13.41
CA ALA A 248 13.79 11.52 14.61
C ALA A 248 14.01 13.04 14.51
N THR A 249 14.24 13.57 13.32
CA THR A 249 14.54 14.99 13.07
C THR A 249 13.38 15.77 12.45
N ASP A 250 12.31 15.11 12.01
CA ASP A 250 11.14 15.79 11.44
C ASP A 250 10.52 16.76 12.46
N GLU A 251 10.37 18.03 12.08
CA GLU A 251 9.84 19.12 12.90
C GLU A 251 8.34 19.32 12.70
N THR A 252 7.85 18.98 11.50
CA THR A 252 6.45 19.20 11.12
C THR A 252 5.74 17.91 10.72
N SER A 253 4.41 17.89 10.83
CA SER A 253 3.58 16.80 10.33
C SER A 253 3.81 16.53 8.84
N THR A 254 4.05 17.59 8.05
CA THR A 254 4.32 17.46 6.61
C THR A 254 5.64 16.76 6.35
N GLU A 255 6.71 17.11 7.07
CA GLU A 255 8.00 16.41 6.95
C GLU A 255 7.85 14.94 7.31
N PHE A 256 7.14 14.64 8.41
CA PHE A 256 6.88 13.26 8.83
C PHE A 256 6.02 12.48 7.83
N LEU A 257 5.02 13.12 7.21
CA LEU A 257 4.26 12.54 6.10
C LEU A 257 5.20 12.12 4.94
N PHE A 258 6.16 12.97 4.57
CA PHE A 258 7.13 12.65 3.52
C PHE A 258 8.10 11.54 3.94
N THR A 259 8.49 11.46 5.21
CA THR A 259 9.27 10.35 5.76
C THR A 259 8.52 9.02 5.60
N LEU A 260 7.24 8.96 5.95
CA LEU A 260 6.42 7.75 5.78
C LEU A 260 6.18 7.42 4.30
N ARG A 261 5.96 8.43 3.45
CA ARG A 261 5.82 8.25 1.99
C ARG A 261 7.07 7.63 1.37
N ARG A 262 8.25 8.09 1.78
CA ARG A 262 9.54 7.53 1.36
C ARG A 262 9.72 6.10 1.89
N LEU A 263 9.34 5.83 3.13
CA LEU A 263 9.38 4.46 3.70
C LEU A 263 8.61 3.46 2.82
N VAL A 264 7.38 3.80 2.41
CA VAL A 264 6.58 2.87 1.58
C VAL A 264 6.98 2.86 0.10
N SER A 265 7.73 3.85 -0.38
CA SER A 265 8.18 3.90 -1.78
C SER A 265 9.24 2.83 -2.10
N TYR A 266 10.02 2.38 -1.10
CA TYR A 266 10.98 1.28 -1.24
C TYR A 266 10.34 -0.06 -1.66
N PHE A 267 9.05 -0.27 -1.36
CA PHE A 267 8.34 -1.52 -1.64
C PHE A 267 7.76 -1.59 -3.06
N ASN A 268 7.80 -0.48 -3.81
CA ASN A 268 7.27 -0.36 -5.17
C ASN A 268 5.79 -0.77 -5.32
N ASP A 269 4.99 -0.74 -4.25
CA ASP A 269 3.58 -1.06 -4.31
C ASP A 269 2.81 -0.05 -5.17
N GLY A 270 2.20 -0.53 -6.26
CA GLY A 270 1.44 0.28 -7.21
C GLY A 270 0.26 1.04 -6.62
N GLN A 271 -0.22 0.64 -5.44
CA GLN A 271 -1.38 1.25 -4.79
C GLN A 271 -1.04 1.86 -3.43
N SER A 272 0.21 1.78 -2.97
CA SER A 272 0.52 2.30 -1.65
C SER A 272 0.50 3.82 -1.59
N VAL A 273 -0.12 4.33 -0.53
CA VAL A 273 -0.23 5.77 -0.26
C VAL A 273 -0.20 6.01 1.24
N ILE A 274 0.45 7.11 1.64
CA ILE A 274 0.32 7.70 2.96
C ILE A 274 -0.43 9.02 2.85
N THR A 275 -1.45 9.17 3.69
CA THR A 275 -2.22 10.41 3.88
C THR A 275 -2.19 10.83 5.35
N CYS A 276 -2.50 12.09 5.62
CA CYS A 276 -2.71 12.61 6.97
C CYS A 276 -3.93 13.52 6.96
N SER A 277 -4.90 13.27 7.83
CA SER A 277 -6.14 14.07 7.91
C SER A 277 -5.92 15.54 8.25
N ASP A 278 -4.83 15.84 8.94
CA ASP A 278 -4.50 17.19 9.42
C ASP A 278 -3.72 18.01 8.36
N ILE A 279 -3.30 17.37 7.28
CA ILE A 279 -2.59 18.00 6.17
C ILE A 279 -3.54 18.14 4.99
N ASP A 280 -3.97 19.38 4.75
CA ASP A 280 -4.88 19.68 3.65
C ASP A 280 -4.13 19.73 2.30
N GLU A 281 -4.13 18.61 1.58
CA GLU A 281 -3.69 18.48 0.17
C GLU A 281 -4.90 18.40 -0.79
N SER A 282 -6.04 19.00 -0.42
CA SER A 282 -7.29 18.93 -1.21
C SER A 282 -7.33 19.89 -2.40
N ALA A 283 -6.34 20.78 -2.53
CA ALA A 283 -6.23 21.70 -3.65
C ALA A 283 -5.14 21.29 -4.65
N VAL A 284 -5.32 21.68 -5.90
CA VAL A 284 -4.49 21.28 -7.04
C VAL A 284 -4.27 22.46 -7.99
N LEU A 285 -3.15 22.48 -8.71
CA LEU A 285 -2.98 23.41 -9.83
C LEU A 285 -4.07 23.14 -10.89
N PRO A 286 -4.81 24.17 -11.37
CA PRO A 286 -5.89 24.02 -12.35
C PRO A 286 -5.34 23.80 -13.79
N LEU A 287 -4.48 22.80 -13.93
CA LEU A 287 -3.87 22.32 -15.16
C LEU A 287 -3.65 20.82 -15.06
N GLU A 288 -3.59 20.12 -16.20
CA GLU A 288 -3.01 18.78 -16.35
C GLU A 288 -1.66 18.90 -17.06
N TRP A 289 -0.74 17.99 -16.74
CA TRP A 289 0.52 17.86 -17.44
C TRP A 289 0.91 16.39 -17.57
N ASP A 290 1.86 16.13 -18.46
CA ASP A 290 2.34 14.78 -18.73
C ASP A 290 3.83 14.83 -19.12
N TRP A 291 4.51 13.69 -19.02
CA TRP A 291 5.91 13.56 -19.45
C TRP A 291 5.96 13.10 -20.90
N ILE A 292 6.17 14.04 -21.82
CA ILE A 292 6.11 13.81 -23.28
C ILE A 292 7.41 14.28 -23.92
N ASP A 293 8.01 13.46 -24.77
CA ASP A 293 9.28 13.75 -25.46
C ASP A 293 10.37 14.28 -24.49
N ASP A 294 10.55 13.56 -23.37
CA ASP A 294 11.47 13.86 -22.28
C ASP A 294 11.30 15.23 -21.60
N ARG A 295 10.08 15.78 -21.64
CA ARG A 295 9.74 17.09 -21.09
C ARG A 295 8.42 17.04 -20.34
N LEU A 296 8.29 17.90 -19.31
CA LEU A 296 7.01 18.12 -18.65
C LEU A 296 6.17 19.08 -19.50
N VAL A 297 5.10 18.58 -20.09
CA VAL A 297 4.25 19.31 -21.05
C VAL A 297 2.86 19.51 -20.45
N VAL A 298 2.34 20.74 -20.51
CA VAL A 298 0.97 21.05 -20.10
C VAL A 298 -0.02 20.50 -21.11
N THR A 299 -0.93 19.64 -20.68
CA THR A 299 -1.88 18.92 -21.55
C THR A 299 -3.32 19.42 -21.44
N ALA A 300 -3.68 20.05 -20.33
CA ALA A 300 -4.95 20.76 -20.19
C ALA A 300 -4.80 21.92 -19.20
N VAL A 301 -5.64 22.94 -19.32
CA VAL A 301 -5.71 24.07 -18.38
C VAL A 301 -7.16 24.45 -18.17
N SER A 302 -7.48 25.04 -17.01
CA SER A 302 -8.78 25.65 -16.83
C SER A 302 -8.96 26.83 -17.78
N GLU A 303 -10.20 27.15 -18.13
CA GLU A 303 -10.54 28.27 -19.02
C GLU A 303 -9.90 29.59 -18.55
N ALA A 304 -9.87 29.81 -17.23
CA ALA A 304 -9.26 30.99 -16.62
C ALA A 304 -7.74 31.12 -16.84
N LEU A 305 -7.03 30.03 -17.14
CA LEU A 305 -5.59 30.03 -17.38
C LEU A 305 -5.21 30.04 -18.87
N GLY A 306 -6.16 29.80 -19.79
CA GLY A 306 -5.88 29.56 -21.22
C GLY A 306 -4.98 30.62 -21.88
N ASP A 307 -5.23 31.91 -21.60
CA ASP A 307 -4.43 33.01 -22.16
C ASP A 307 -3.03 33.14 -21.55
N THR A 308 -2.87 32.67 -20.30
CA THR A 308 -1.64 32.83 -19.52
C THR A 308 -0.72 31.63 -19.69
N LEU A 309 -1.28 30.42 -19.76
CA LEU A 309 -0.60 29.14 -19.88
C LEU A 309 -1.21 28.34 -21.05
N PRO A 310 -0.66 28.48 -22.26
CA PRO A 310 -1.12 27.70 -23.41
C PRO A 310 -0.90 26.20 -23.20
N VAL A 311 -1.86 25.37 -23.65
CA VAL A 311 -1.67 23.91 -23.79
C VAL A 311 -0.50 23.64 -24.74
N GLY A 312 0.34 22.66 -24.40
CA GLY A 312 1.58 22.36 -25.11
C GLY A 312 2.81 23.15 -24.61
N SER A 313 2.66 24.00 -23.60
CA SER A 313 3.80 24.66 -22.94
C SER A 313 4.68 23.65 -22.21
N ILE A 314 6.00 23.82 -22.32
CA ILE A 314 7.01 23.03 -21.60
C ILE A 314 7.31 23.71 -20.27
N VAL A 315 7.28 22.96 -19.16
CA VAL A 315 7.61 23.46 -17.83
C VAL A 315 9.09 23.19 -17.51
N GLY A 316 9.87 24.24 -17.30
CA GLY A 316 11.28 24.15 -16.92
C GLY A 316 11.52 24.15 -15.41
N SER A 317 10.67 24.86 -14.64
CA SER A 317 10.79 24.91 -13.18
C SER A 317 9.42 25.00 -12.48
N ILE A 318 9.35 24.47 -11.25
CA ILE A 318 8.19 24.52 -10.35
C ILE A 318 8.65 25.08 -9.01
N GLY A 319 8.14 26.25 -8.63
CA GLY A 319 8.51 26.91 -7.37
C GLY A 319 10.00 27.22 -7.27
N GLY A 320 10.67 27.49 -8.39
CA GLY A 320 12.12 27.73 -8.47
C GLY A 320 12.99 26.46 -8.43
N ARG A 321 12.38 25.27 -8.42
CA ARG A 321 13.08 23.99 -8.57
C ARG A 321 12.97 23.51 -10.00
N GLU A 322 14.11 23.16 -10.61
CA GLU A 322 14.15 22.63 -11.97
C GLU A 322 13.38 21.31 -12.09
N VAL A 323 12.77 21.08 -13.25
CA VAL A 323 11.99 19.88 -13.57
C VAL A 323 12.87 18.68 -13.94
N GLU A 324 14.11 18.89 -14.37
CA GLU A 324 15.00 17.86 -14.90
C GLU A 324 15.25 16.66 -13.95
N SER A 325 15.93 15.62 -14.46
CA SER A 325 16.09 14.29 -13.83
C SER A 325 16.62 14.23 -12.38
N ALA A 326 17.19 15.31 -11.84
CA ALA A 326 17.61 15.42 -10.43
C ALA A 326 16.83 16.50 -9.64
N GLY A 327 15.77 17.02 -10.25
CA GLY A 327 15.00 18.16 -9.81
C GLY A 327 13.78 17.80 -8.96
N CYS A 328 12.69 18.52 -9.15
CA CYS A 328 11.46 18.31 -8.37
C CYS A 328 10.72 17.01 -8.74
N VAL A 329 10.83 16.53 -9.99
CA VAL A 329 10.20 15.29 -10.44
C VAL A 329 10.83 14.08 -9.75
N ALA A 330 12.16 13.94 -9.76
CA ALA A 330 12.84 12.84 -9.08
C ALA A 330 12.56 12.81 -7.57
N ALA A 331 12.59 13.99 -6.92
CA ALA A 331 12.24 14.08 -5.50
C ALA A 331 10.78 13.66 -5.22
N ALA A 332 9.86 13.92 -6.15
CA ALA A 332 8.48 13.45 -6.05
C ALA A 332 8.38 11.94 -6.24
N GLU A 333 9.11 11.37 -7.20
CA GLU A 333 9.16 9.92 -7.46
C GLU A 333 9.74 9.12 -6.29
N GLU A 334 10.68 9.70 -5.53
CA GLU A 334 11.20 9.11 -4.28
C GLU A 334 10.15 9.02 -3.17
N CYS A 335 9.11 9.85 -3.23
CA CYS A 335 8.03 9.92 -2.24
C CYS A 335 6.74 9.21 -2.71
N VAL A 336 6.81 8.49 -3.82
CA VAL A 336 5.64 7.82 -4.41
C VAL A 336 5.97 6.35 -4.60
N SER A 337 5.09 5.49 -4.08
CA SER A 337 5.14 4.05 -4.39
C SER A 337 4.41 3.78 -5.70
N ALA A 338 5.04 3.03 -6.59
CA ALA A 338 4.44 2.58 -7.84
C ALA A 338 5.12 1.30 -8.36
N ALA A 339 4.36 0.41 -9.01
CA ALA A 339 4.84 -0.88 -9.50
C ALA A 339 5.60 -0.78 -10.82
N THR A 340 5.28 0.22 -11.66
CA THR A 340 5.98 0.51 -12.92
C THR A 340 6.61 1.91 -12.89
N ALA A 341 7.62 2.14 -13.73
CA ALA A 341 8.28 3.44 -13.85
C ALA A 341 7.31 4.53 -14.38
N ASP A 342 6.47 4.18 -15.36
CA ASP A 342 5.49 5.10 -15.95
C ASP A 342 4.44 5.53 -14.91
N ALA A 343 3.92 4.58 -14.12
CA ALA A 343 2.99 4.90 -13.03
C ALA A 343 3.66 5.74 -11.93
N ARG A 344 4.95 5.53 -11.65
CA ARG A 344 5.73 6.35 -10.71
C ARG A 344 5.85 7.79 -11.20
N ARG A 345 6.19 7.96 -12.47
CA ARG A 345 6.26 9.27 -13.13
C ARG A 345 4.91 9.98 -13.04
N TYR A 346 3.84 9.32 -13.47
CA TYR A 346 2.48 9.88 -13.42
C TYR A 346 2.08 10.31 -12.01
N ARG A 347 2.23 9.44 -11.01
CA ARG A 347 1.88 9.74 -9.62
C ARG A 347 2.77 10.83 -9.01
N GLY A 348 4.05 10.87 -9.33
CA GLY A 348 4.98 11.95 -8.94
C GLY A 348 4.55 13.30 -9.51
N LEU A 349 4.20 13.33 -10.80
CA LEU A 349 3.65 14.52 -11.46
C LEU A 349 2.32 14.96 -10.85
N ALA A 350 1.43 14.03 -10.49
CA ALA A 350 0.18 14.33 -9.79
C ALA A 350 0.44 14.91 -8.38
N MET A 351 1.43 14.40 -7.65
CA MET A 351 1.81 14.90 -6.34
C MET A 351 2.29 16.36 -6.41
N LEU A 352 3.10 16.72 -7.42
CA LEU A 352 3.61 18.09 -7.61
C LEU A 352 2.50 19.12 -7.84
N ARG A 353 1.34 18.70 -8.37
CA ARG A 353 0.18 19.59 -8.57
C ARG A 353 -0.56 19.88 -7.26
N ARG A 354 -0.53 18.97 -6.29
CA ARG A 354 -1.28 19.08 -5.03
C ARG A 354 -0.62 20.00 -4.01
N GLY A 355 -1.41 20.51 -3.08
CA GLY A 355 -0.94 21.30 -1.95
C GLY A 355 -2.07 22.03 -1.23
N ALA A 356 -1.70 22.93 -0.31
CA ALA A 356 -2.66 23.67 0.50
C ALA A 356 -3.63 24.52 -0.35
N PRO A 357 -4.91 24.63 0.06
CA PRO A 357 -5.88 25.52 -0.59
C PRO A 357 -5.37 26.96 -0.74
N ALA A 358 -5.65 27.56 -1.89
CA ALA A 358 -5.27 28.92 -2.25
C ALA A 358 -3.75 29.22 -2.21
N SER A 359 -2.88 28.20 -2.10
CA SER A 359 -1.44 28.37 -2.27
C SER A 359 -1.09 28.69 -3.72
N THR A 360 -0.11 29.57 -3.92
CA THR A 360 0.38 29.95 -5.26
C THR A 360 1.73 29.30 -5.55
N VAL A 361 1.87 28.75 -6.76
CA VAL A 361 3.12 28.21 -7.30
C VAL A 361 3.53 29.02 -8.52
N GLN A 362 4.83 29.30 -8.64
CA GLN A 362 5.39 29.85 -9.86
C GLN A 362 5.85 28.71 -10.78
N LEU A 363 5.46 28.75 -12.05
CA LEU A 363 6.01 27.89 -13.10
C LEU A 363 6.83 28.75 -14.06
N ASP A 364 8.01 28.29 -14.41
CA ASP A 364 8.77 28.85 -15.53
C ASP A 364 8.53 27.95 -16.75
N ILE A 365 8.01 28.51 -17.84
CA ILE A 365 7.56 27.78 -19.02
C ILE A 365 8.17 28.30 -20.31
N THR A 366 8.20 27.45 -21.33
CA THR A 366 8.46 27.78 -22.74
C THR A 366 7.21 27.44 -23.55
N ASP A 367 6.65 28.42 -24.27
CA ASP A 367 5.48 28.21 -25.12
C ASP A 367 5.82 27.62 -26.51
N ASP A 368 4.79 27.39 -27.33
CA ASP A 368 4.89 26.87 -28.69
C ASP A 368 5.66 27.78 -29.66
N GLN A 369 5.77 29.08 -29.34
CA GLN A 369 6.55 30.06 -30.08
C GLN A 369 8.01 30.15 -29.59
N GLY A 370 8.38 29.36 -28.57
CA GLY A 370 9.71 29.36 -27.97
C GLY A 370 9.96 30.51 -27.00
N SER A 371 8.93 31.24 -26.58
CA SER A 371 9.04 32.33 -25.63
C SER A 371 9.01 31.82 -24.19
N ASN A 372 9.99 32.26 -23.40
CA ASN A 372 10.11 31.92 -21.98
C ASN A 372 9.34 32.92 -21.11
N ARG A 373 8.52 32.41 -20.18
CA ARG A 373 7.76 33.24 -19.24
C ARG A 373 7.61 32.57 -17.88
N SER A 374 7.47 33.38 -16.84
CA SER A 374 7.11 32.91 -15.50
C SER A 374 5.64 33.22 -15.23
N VAL A 375 4.87 32.20 -14.83
CA VAL A 375 3.44 32.31 -14.53
C VAL A 375 3.17 31.90 -13.09
N ARG A 376 2.35 32.68 -12.38
CA ARG A 376 1.92 32.38 -11.02
C ARG A 376 0.53 31.78 -11.05
N ILE A 377 0.39 30.59 -10.50
CA ILE A 377 -0.84 29.80 -10.55
C ILE A 377 -1.26 29.48 -9.14
N THR A 378 -2.51 29.79 -8.82
CA THR A 378 -3.11 29.49 -7.52
C THR A 378 -3.84 28.15 -7.59
N ARG A 379 -3.63 27.30 -6.58
CA ARG A 379 -4.33 26.03 -6.47
C ARG A 379 -5.82 26.24 -6.18
N VAL A 380 -6.64 25.42 -6.83
CA VAL A 380 -8.10 25.39 -6.68
C VAL A 380 -8.53 24.06 -6.03
N PRO A 381 -9.73 23.94 -5.45
CA PRO A 381 -10.26 22.67 -5.01
C PRO A 381 -10.19 21.60 -6.11
N LEU A 382 -9.86 20.34 -5.76
CA LEU A 382 -9.72 19.24 -6.72
C LEU A 382 -10.88 19.09 -7.73
N PRO A 383 -12.17 19.26 -7.36
CA PRO A 383 -13.28 19.18 -8.31
C PRO A 383 -13.30 20.27 -9.39
N GLU A 384 -12.55 21.37 -9.21
CA GLU A 384 -12.41 22.47 -10.17
C GLU A 384 -11.20 22.27 -11.10
N ALA A 385 -10.43 21.21 -10.92
CA ALA A 385 -9.33 20.88 -11.82
C ALA A 385 -9.86 20.62 -13.23
N PRO A 386 -9.17 21.09 -14.28
CA PRO A 386 -9.50 20.69 -15.63
C PRO A 386 -9.32 19.17 -15.75
N THR A 387 -10.20 18.56 -16.54
CA THR A 387 -10.05 17.17 -16.93
C THR A 387 -9.43 17.12 -18.32
N GLU A 388 -8.78 16.01 -18.63
CA GLU A 388 -8.36 15.71 -19.99
C GLU A 388 -9.56 15.79 -20.94
N GLY A 389 -9.39 16.45 -22.09
CA GLY A 389 -10.44 16.56 -23.09
C GLY A 389 -10.81 15.18 -23.65
N ARG A 390 -11.95 14.63 -23.23
CA ARG A 390 -12.49 13.36 -23.71
C ARG A 390 -13.85 13.54 -24.38
N PRO A 391 -14.26 12.65 -25.30
CA PRO A 391 -15.64 12.62 -25.81
C PRO A 391 -16.68 12.50 -24.68
N ALA A 392 -17.96 12.63 -24.99
CA ALA A 392 -19.02 12.42 -24.01
C ALA A 392 -18.99 10.97 -23.45
N THR A 393 -19.45 10.77 -22.21
CA THR A 393 -19.35 9.51 -21.47
C THR A 393 -19.74 8.28 -22.29
N ILE A 394 -20.85 8.36 -23.03
CA ILE A 394 -21.21 7.38 -24.06
C ILE A 394 -21.74 8.16 -25.26
N CYS A 395 -21.11 8.01 -26.42
CA CYS A 395 -21.54 8.68 -27.65
C CYS A 395 -21.13 7.94 -28.91
N GLU A 396 -21.80 8.22 -30.01
CA GLU A 396 -21.35 7.82 -31.35
C GLU A 396 -20.34 8.87 -31.84
N LEU A 397 -19.09 8.44 -32.10
CA LEU A 397 -18.01 9.33 -32.56
C LEU A 397 -18.20 9.70 -34.04
N GLU A 398 -18.64 8.71 -34.81
CA GLU A 398 -19.01 8.79 -36.22
C GLU A 398 -19.94 7.61 -36.53
N PRO A 399 -20.68 7.63 -37.65
CA PRO A 399 -21.66 6.59 -37.96
C PRO A 399 -21.09 5.17 -37.80
N GLY A 400 -21.70 4.38 -36.90
CA GLY A 400 -21.32 2.98 -36.64
C GLY A 400 -20.21 2.79 -35.60
N VAL A 401 -19.57 3.85 -35.09
CA VAL A 401 -18.50 3.76 -34.08
C VAL A 401 -18.93 4.41 -32.77
N VAL A 402 -19.10 3.58 -31.74
CA VAL A 402 -19.51 4.03 -30.40
C VAL A 402 -18.32 4.11 -29.45
N TYR A 403 -18.24 5.19 -28.68
CA TYR A 403 -17.28 5.40 -27.60
C TYR A 403 -17.96 5.27 -26.24
N ILE A 404 -17.28 4.60 -25.31
CA ILE A 404 -17.71 4.42 -23.92
C ILE A 404 -16.52 4.72 -23.01
N ASP A 405 -16.64 5.72 -22.15
CA ASP A 405 -15.64 5.98 -21.11
C ASP A 405 -15.94 5.20 -19.84
N LEU A 406 -15.16 4.15 -19.56
CA LEU A 406 -15.33 3.30 -18.37
C LEU A 406 -14.96 3.99 -17.06
N THR A 407 -14.24 5.13 -17.11
CA THR A 407 -13.93 5.97 -15.94
C THR A 407 -15.06 6.95 -15.62
N ARG A 408 -16.13 6.99 -16.44
CA ARG A 408 -17.31 7.84 -16.22
C ARG A 408 -18.64 7.09 -16.31
N ALA A 409 -18.72 6.01 -17.08
CA ALA A 409 -19.95 5.26 -17.33
C ALA A 409 -20.20 4.21 -16.25
N THR A 410 -21.45 4.14 -15.79
CA THR A 410 -21.94 3.05 -14.92
C THR A 410 -22.42 1.84 -15.73
N ASN A 411 -22.49 0.66 -15.10
CA ASN A 411 -23.03 -0.54 -15.73
C ASN A 411 -24.50 -0.35 -16.19
N ALA A 412 -25.28 0.41 -15.41
CA ALA A 412 -26.66 0.72 -15.74
C ALA A 412 -26.78 1.58 -17.01
N GLU A 413 -25.89 2.56 -17.16
CA GLU A 413 -25.83 3.43 -18.33
C GLU A 413 -25.42 2.70 -19.60
N ILE A 414 -24.45 1.79 -19.50
CA ILE A 414 -24.04 0.94 -20.63
C ILE A 414 -25.20 0.00 -21.01
N SER A 415 -25.82 -0.65 -20.03
CA SER A 415 -26.93 -1.60 -20.25
C SER A 415 -28.16 -0.92 -20.88
N ALA A 416 -28.46 0.32 -20.47
CA ALA A 416 -29.54 1.11 -21.06
C ALA A 416 -29.33 1.44 -22.55
N ARG A 417 -28.10 1.30 -23.06
CA ARG A 417 -27.71 1.62 -24.43
C ARG A 417 -27.40 0.37 -25.26
N LEU A 418 -27.77 -0.83 -24.79
CA LEU A 418 -27.47 -2.10 -25.49
C LEU A 418 -27.96 -2.14 -26.94
N ALA A 419 -29.11 -1.54 -27.26
CA ALA A 419 -29.60 -1.49 -28.64
C ALA A 419 -28.68 -0.68 -29.57
N LEU A 420 -28.09 0.41 -29.05
CA LEU A 420 -27.11 1.21 -29.78
C LEU A 420 -25.82 0.40 -29.98
N LEU A 421 -25.35 -0.26 -28.91
CA LEU A 421 -24.12 -1.07 -28.97
C LEU A 421 -24.27 -2.29 -29.89
N GLN A 422 -25.45 -2.89 -29.94
CA GLN A 422 -25.75 -4.02 -30.80
C GLN A 422 -25.78 -3.62 -32.29
N ALA A 423 -26.12 -2.36 -32.58
CA ALA A 423 -26.15 -1.82 -33.93
C ALA A 423 -24.81 -1.22 -34.38
N ALA A 424 -23.81 -1.13 -33.49
CA ALA A 424 -22.51 -0.56 -33.80
C ALA A 424 -21.65 -1.55 -34.58
N ASP A 425 -20.86 -1.02 -35.52
CA ASP A 425 -19.83 -1.76 -36.25
C ASP A 425 -18.54 -1.83 -35.41
N GLY A 426 -18.24 -0.75 -34.67
CA GLY A 426 -17.08 -0.62 -33.81
C GLY A 426 -17.40 -0.03 -32.43
N ILE A 427 -16.71 -0.50 -31.38
CA ILE A 427 -16.84 0.05 -30.02
C ILE A 427 -15.45 0.35 -29.43
N VAL A 428 -15.24 1.59 -29.01
CA VAL A 428 -14.03 2.01 -28.28
C VAL A 428 -14.36 2.20 -26.81
N PHE A 429 -13.72 1.42 -25.95
CA PHE A 429 -13.79 1.54 -24.50
C PHE A 429 -12.60 2.35 -23.99
N ASP A 430 -12.82 3.49 -23.36
CA ASP A 430 -11.76 4.26 -22.71
C ASP A 430 -11.57 3.79 -21.28
N ALA A 431 -10.43 3.16 -21.01
CA ALA A 431 -10.04 2.64 -19.70
C ALA A 431 -8.85 3.39 -19.11
N ARG A 432 -8.52 4.59 -19.64
CA ARG A 432 -7.41 5.44 -19.19
C ARG A 432 -7.71 6.09 -17.83
N GLY A 433 -7.57 5.33 -16.76
CA GLY A 433 -7.84 5.78 -15.38
C GLY A 433 -8.49 4.71 -14.52
N LEU A 434 -9.05 5.14 -13.38
CA LEU A 434 -9.84 4.27 -12.50
C LEU A 434 -11.28 4.19 -12.99
N THR A 435 -11.80 2.98 -13.15
CA THR A 435 -13.18 2.76 -13.58
C THR A 435 -14.18 3.13 -12.47
N VAL A 436 -15.37 3.60 -12.86
CA VAL A 436 -16.46 3.89 -11.89
C VAL A 436 -16.91 2.60 -11.20
N GLU A 437 -17.05 1.55 -11.99
CA GLU A 437 -17.44 0.22 -11.52
C GLU A 437 -16.20 -0.65 -11.38
N ALA A 438 -16.08 -1.36 -10.26
CA ALA A 438 -15.01 -2.34 -10.07
C ALA A 438 -15.13 -3.51 -11.07
N ARG A 439 -16.34 -3.79 -11.56
CA ARG A 439 -16.61 -4.84 -12.56
C ARG A 439 -17.48 -4.25 -13.68
N PRO A 440 -16.90 -3.70 -14.74
CA PRO A 440 -17.64 -3.30 -15.93
C PRO A 440 -18.27 -4.54 -16.58
N ASP A 441 -19.60 -4.63 -16.52
CA ASP A 441 -20.36 -5.77 -17.04
C ASP A 441 -20.41 -5.79 -18.58
N CYS A 442 -19.85 -4.78 -19.25
CA CYS A 442 -19.83 -4.70 -20.71
C CYS A 442 -19.17 -5.91 -21.38
N LEU A 443 -18.15 -6.51 -20.74
CA LEU A 443 -17.47 -7.71 -21.21
C LEU A 443 -18.42 -8.90 -21.41
N ARG A 444 -19.47 -8.98 -20.59
CA ARG A 444 -20.44 -10.08 -20.63
C ARG A 444 -21.19 -10.15 -21.95
N TYR A 445 -21.33 -9.02 -22.63
CA TYR A 445 -21.96 -8.95 -23.94
C TYR A 445 -20.98 -9.20 -25.10
N LEU A 446 -19.67 -9.19 -24.84
CA LEU A 446 -18.62 -9.52 -25.83
C LEU A 446 -18.31 -11.02 -25.86
N ALA A 447 -18.40 -11.67 -24.69
CA ALA A 447 -18.03 -13.06 -24.50
C ALA A 447 -19.04 -14.06 -25.09
N ASP A 448 -18.54 -15.19 -25.58
CA ASP A 448 -19.29 -16.39 -25.95
C ASP A 448 -19.15 -17.52 -24.91
N GLU A 449 -18.18 -17.41 -24.00
CA GLU A 449 -17.93 -18.34 -22.90
C GLU A 449 -17.72 -17.63 -21.55
N VAL A 450 -17.69 -18.41 -20.46
CA VAL A 450 -17.47 -17.88 -19.11
C VAL A 450 -16.07 -17.27 -19.00
N LEU A 451 -16.00 -15.99 -18.68
CA LEU A 451 -14.75 -15.28 -18.47
C LEU A 451 -14.27 -15.47 -17.04
N HIS A 452 -13.01 -15.83 -16.87
CA HIS A 452 -12.34 -15.85 -15.57
C HIS A 452 -11.19 -14.85 -15.56
N SER A 453 -11.06 -14.13 -14.45
CA SER A 453 -9.91 -13.24 -14.22
C SER A 453 -8.64 -14.05 -13.98
N ASP A 454 -7.54 -13.31 -13.88
CA ASP A 454 -6.34 -13.75 -13.17
C ASP A 454 -6.63 -14.21 -11.74
N ARG A 455 -5.71 -15.01 -11.20
CA ARG A 455 -5.83 -15.65 -9.89
C ARG A 455 -5.48 -14.65 -8.80
N LEU A 456 -6.44 -14.37 -7.92
CA LEU A 456 -6.26 -13.58 -6.71
C LEU A 456 -5.82 -14.53 -5.58
N LEU A 457 -4.62 -14.30 -5.06
CA LEU A 457 -4.03 -15.09 -3.99
C LEU A 457 -4.02 -14.27 -2.70
N LEU A 458 -4.83 -14.69 -1.73
CA LEU A 458 -4.81 -14.18 -0.37
C LEU A 458 -3.72 -14.92 0.41
N PRO A 459 -2.62 -14.25 0.81
CA PRO A 459 -1.55 -14.91 1.55
C PRO A 459 -2.02 -15.33 2.94
N VAL A 460 -1.60 -16.53 3.34
CA VAL A 460 -1.83 -17.13 4.65
C VAL A 460 -0.49 -17.29 5.37
N PHE A 461 -0.30 -16.50 6.42
CA PHE A 461 0.92 -16.44 7.21
C PHE A 461 0.73 -17.18 8.54
N THR A 462 1.56 -18.18 8.79
CA THR A 462 1.59 -18.92 10.06
C THR A 462 2.97 -18.85 10.72
N TRP A 463 4.00 -18.48 9.95
CA TRP A 463 5.32 -18.09 10.44
C TRP A 463 5.57 -16.59 10.26
N ALA A 464 6.42 -16.03 11.12
CA ALA A 464 6.90 -14.67 10.96
C ALA A 464 7.78 -14.55 9.70
N GLU A 465 8.00 -13.31 9.25
CA GLU A 465 8.91 -12.98 8.14
C GLU A 465 8.59 -13.66 6.81
N GLN A 466 7.33 -13.97 6.58
CA GLN A 466 6.88 -14.59 5.34
C GLN A 466 7.59 -15.92 5.05
N GLN A 467 7.98 -16.66 6.09
CA GLN A 467 8.42 -18.04 5.92
C GLN A 467 7.22 -18.93 5.60
N GLU A 468 7.37 -19.85 4.64
CA GLU A 468 6.40 -20.90 4.34
C GLU A 468 4.96 -20.36 4.07
N VAL A 469 4.84 -19.22 3.37
CA VAL A 469 3.55 -18.61 3.03
C VAL A 469 2.74 -19.53 2.12
N THR A 470 1.50 -19.80 2.52
CA THR A 470 0.51 -20.49 1.67
C THR A 470 -0.51 -19.49 1.15
N TYR A 471 -1.37 -19.89 0.21
CA TYR A 471 -2.31 -18.97 -0.43
C TYR A 471 -3.70 -19.57 -0.54
N GLU A 472 -4.70 -18.77 -0.23
CA GLU A 472 -6.09 -19.03 -0.61
C GLU A 472 -6.37 -18.36 -1.95
N GLU A 473 -6.82 -19.14 -2.92
CA GLU A 473 -7.02 -18.69 -4.28
C GLU A 473 -8.49 -18.38 -4.56
N SER A 474 -8.71 -17.30 -5.30
CA SER A 474 -10.00 -16.95 -5.88
C SER A 474 -9.81 -16.32 -7.26
N SER A 475 -10.89 -16.18 -8.01
CA SER A 475 -10.93 -15.44 -9.27
C SER A 475 -12.31 -14.81 -9.44
N TRP A 476 -12.40 -13.76 -10.25
CA TRP A 476 -13.68 -13.25 -10.71
C TRP A 476 -14.19 -14.12 -11.85
N THR A 477 -15.51 -14.26 -11.90
CA THR A 477 -16.21 -15.01 -12.95
C THR A 477 -17.30 -14.12 -13.53
N LEU A 478 -17.29 -13.96 -14.85
CA LEU A 478 -18.27 -13.20 -15.61
C LEU A 478 -18.97 -14.14 -16.61
N GLU A 479 -20.26 -14.35 -16.40
CA GLU A 479 -21.11 -15.17 -17.26
C GLU A 479 -21.55 -14.36 -18.50
N PRO A 480 -21.50 -14.93 -19.72
CA PRO A 480 -22.05 -14.29 -20.93
C PRO A 480 -23.49 -13.84 -20.75
N SER A 481 -23.85 -12.74 -21.40
CA SER A 481 -25.21 -12.18 -21.38
C SER A 481 -25.68 -11.82 -22.78
N ALA A 482 -26.98 -12.00 -23.03
CA ALA A 482 -27.63 -11.53 -24.24
C ALA A 482 -28.03 -10.03 -24.13
N PRO A 483 -28.07 -9.28 -25.23
CA PRO A 483 -27.62 -9.67 -26.57
C PRO A 483 -26.08 -9.70 -26.67
N ARG A 484 -25.54 -10.57 -27.52
CA ARG A 484 -24.12 -10.54 -27.86
C ARG A 484 -23.84 -9.38 -28.81
N LEU A 485 -22.79 -8.62 -28.54
CA LEU A 485 -22.29 -7.58 -29.43
C LEU A 485 -21.31 -8.21 -30.43
N SER A 486 -21.55 -7.98 -31.71
CA SER A 486 -20.68 -8.45 -32.79
C SER A 486 -19.66 -7.40 -33.26
N ALA A 487 -19.71 -6.20 -32.68
CA ALA A 487 -18.86 -5.09 -33.03
C ALA A 487 -17.38 -5.41 -32.78
N THR A 488 -16.50 -4.87 -33.63
CA THR A 488 -15.06 -4.89 -33.35
C THR A 488 -14.76 -3.95 -32.20
N THR A 489 -13.98 -4.39 -31.21
CA THR A 489 -13.71 -3.57 -30.02
C THR A 489 -12.23 -3.19 -29.84
N ALA A 490 -12.01 -2.02 -29.26
CA ALA A 490 -10.70 -1.56 -28.82
C ALA A 490 -10.81 -0.91 -27.43
N PHE A 491 -9.76 -1.04 -26.63
CA PHE A 491 -9.67 -0.52 -25.27
C PHE A 491 -8.48 0.44 -25.18
N LEU A 492 -8.73 1.69 -24.79
CA LEU A 492 -7.67 2.66 -24.52
C LEU A 492 -7.12 2.43 -23.12
N ILE A 493 -5.80 2.26 -23.01
CA ILE A 493 -5.11 1.99 -21.75
C ILE A 493 -3.88 2.89 -21.58
N ASP A 494 -3.53 3.20 -20.34
CA ASP A 494 -2.30 3.91 -20.00
C ASP A 494 -1.89 3.68 -18.54
N GLU A 495 -0.83 4.36 -18.08
CA GLU A 495 -0.24 4.19 -16.75
C GLU A 495 -1.18 4.57 -15.59
N ARG A 496 -2.33 5.19 -15.90
CA ARG A 496 -3.38 5.55 -14.94
C ARG A 496 -4.39 4.41 -14.74
N THR A 497 -4.42 3.46 -15.67
CA THR A 497 -5.22 2.24 -15.59
C THR A 497 -4.66 1.32 -14.51
N ALA A 498 -5.41 1.11 -13.43
CA ALA A 498 -4.95 0.37 -12.26
C ALA A 498 -6.10 -0.41 -11.59
N GLY A 499 -5.75 -1.29 -10.65
CA GLY A 499 -6.71 -1.91 -9.73
C GLY A 499 -7.69 -2.84 -10.45
N PRO A 500 -8.99 -2.77 -10.10
CA PRO A 500 -10.05 -3.53 -10.75
C PRO A 500 -10.09 -3.45 -12.28
N CYS A 501 -9.68 -2.31 -12.85
CA CYS A 501 -9.68 -2.13 -14.30
C CYS A 501 -8.66 -3.06 -14.99
N GLU A 502 -7.49 -3.27 -14.37
CA GLU A 502 -6.53 -4.23 -14.89
C GLU A 502 -7.04 -5.68 -14.80
N THR A 503 -7.78 -6.04 -13.74
CA THR A 503 -8.41 -7.38 -13.65
C THR A 503 -9.34 -7.64 -14.84
N VAL A 504 -10.06 -6.62 -15.28
CA VAL A 504 -11.00 -6.63 -16.41
C VAL A 504 -10.24 -6.68 -17.73
N LEU A 505 -9.22 -5.86 -17.89
CA LEU A 505 -8.37 -5.85 -19.09
C LEU A 505 -7.53 -7.13 -19.23
N GLY A 506 -7.19 -7.81 -18.13
CA GLY A 506 -6.59 -9.14 -18.17
C GLY A 506 -7.51 -10.18 -18.79
N MET A 507 -8.83 -10.06 -18.61
CA MET A 507 -9.79 -10.88 -19.37
C MET A 507 -9.85 -10.48 -20.84
N VAL A 508 -9.78 -9.18 -21.14
CA VAL A 508 -9.73 -8.70 -22.54
C VAL A 508 -8.52 -9.27 -23.26
N GLU A 509 -7.34 -9.22 -22.63
CA GLU A 509 -6.09 -9.80 -23.15
C GLU A 509 -6.22 -11.33 -23.32
N ALA A 510 -6.63 -12.04 -22.28
CA ALA A 510 -6.64 -13.51 -22.27
C ALA A 510 -7.67 -14.14 -23.22
N TYR A 511 -8.77 -13.45 -23.50
CA TYR A 511 -9.85 -13.91 -24.37
C TYR A 511 -9.92 -13.16 -25.70
N GLU A 512 -8.90 -12.34 -26.01
CA GLU A 512 -8.80 -11.59 -27.27
C GLU A 512 -10.06 -10.76 -27.60
N LEU A 513 -10.70 -10.16 -26.58
CA LEU A 513 -12.00 -9.51 -26.73
C LEU A 513 -11.94 -8.18 -27.50
N GLY A 514 -10.74 -7.62 -27.67
CA GLY A 514 -10.49 -6.39 -28.41
C GLY A 514 -9.03 -5.97 -28.38
N ALA A 515 -8.66 -5.03 -29.26
CA ALA A 515 -7.31 -4.48 -29.28
C ALA A 515 -7.06 -3.60 -28.04
N LEU A 516 -5.93 -3.76 -27.38
CA LEU A 516 -5.45 -2.87 -26.32
C LEU A 516 -4.55 -1.78 -26.95
N VAL A 517 -4.94 -0.52 -26.85
CA VAL A 517 -4.33 0.61 -27.55
C VAL A 517 -3.83 1.65 -26.54
N GLY A 518 -2.58 2.09 -26.67
CA GLY A 518 -2.01 3.14 -25.82
C GLY A 518 -0.71 2.71 -25.14
N GLN A 519 -0.65 2.88 -23.82
CA GLN A 519 0.54 2.62 -23.00
C GLN A 519 0.27 1.51 -21.96
N ARG A 520 1.36 0.99 -21.39
CA ARG A 520 1.30 -0.02 -20.32
C ARG A 520 0.51 0.51 -19.12
N THR A 521 -0.27 -0.38 -18.51
CA THR A 521 -1.03 -0.08 -17.29
C THR A 521 -0.15 -0.05 -16.02
N ALA A 522 -0.74 0.31 -14.87
CA ALA A 522 0.01 0.56 -13.64
C ALA A 522 0.66 -0.69 -12.98
N GLY A 523 0.18 -1.90 -13.28
CA GLY A 523 0.72 -3.15 -12.75
C GLY A 523 0.33 -3.44 -11.30
N CYS A 524 -0.89 -3.10 -10.89
CA CYS A 524 -1.38 -3.26 -9.52
C CYS A 524 -2.89 -3.50 -9.41
N SER A 525 -3.31 -4.78 -9.42
CA SER A 525 -4.73 -5.20 -9.38
C SER A 525 -5.17 -5.89 -8.08
N GLY A 526 -4.32 -5.89 -7.04
CA GLY A 526 -4.61 -6.55 -5.77
C GLY A 526 -5.56 -5.76 -4.87
N SER A 527 -6.17 -6.47 -3.91
CA SER A 527 -7.04 -5.88 -2.89
C SER A 527 -6.22 -5.09 -1.88
N LEU A 528 -6.80 -4.00 -1.39
CA LEU A 528 -6.14 -3.06 -0.49
C LEU A 528 -6.39 -3.39 0.97
N HIS A 529 -5.52 -2.91 1.83
CA HIS A 529 -5.75 -2.77 3.26
C HIS A 529 -5.29 -1.38 3.70
N THR A 530 -5.96 -0.81 4.71
CA THR A 530 -5.62 0.48 5.30
C THR A 530 -5.40 0.32 6.80
N LEU A 531 -4.32 0.90 7.32
CA LEU A 531 -4.02 0.99 8.75
C LEU A 531 -3.95 2.47 9.15
N THR A 532 -4.69 2.84 10.18
CA THR A 532 -4.59 4.14 10.83
C THR A 532 -3.46 4.14 11.85
N LEU A 533 -2.69 5.23 11.86
CA LEU A 533 -1.58 5.48 12.76
C LEU A 533 -1.90 6.72 13.62
N PRO A 534 -1.23 6.89 14.77
CA PRO A 534 -1.35 8.09 15.61
C PRO A 534 -1.26 9.42 14.83
N GLY A 535 -2.11 10.38 15.21
CA GLY A 535 -2.14 11.73 14.63
C GLY A 535 -2.68 11.83 13.20
N GLY A 536 -3.65 10.98 12.87
CA GLY A 536 -4.41 11.10 11.63
C GLY A 536 -3.70 10.59 10.39
N TYR A 537 -2.54 9.94 10.53
CA TYR A 537 -1.84 9.31 9.41
C TYR A 537 -2.51 7.99 9.06
N GLU A 538 -2.57 7.68 7.77
CA GLU A 538 -3.07 6.39 7.29
C GLU A 538 -2.12 5.84 6.24
N VAL A 539 -1.85 4.54 6.31
CA VAL A 539 -1.13 3.79 5.30
C VAL A 539 -2.07 2.83 4.60
N THR A 540 -2.14 2.94 3.28
CA THR A 540 -2.83 1.97 2.43
C THR A 540 -1.80 1.20 1.60
N TRP A 541 -2.02 -0.11 1.42
CA TRP A 541 -1.16 -0.98 0.61
C TRP A 541 -1.94 -2.15 0.02
N THR A 542 -1.34 -2.82 -0.97
CA THR A 542 -1.85 -4.05 -1.58
C THR A 542 -1.59 -5.25 -0.67
N ALA A 543 -2.64 -5.96 -0.26
CA ALA A 543 -2.57 -7.10 0.66
C ALA A 543 -2.95 -8.45 0.02
N THR A 544 -3.21 -8.49 -1.28
CA THR A 544 -3.37 -9.75 -2.05
C THR A 544 -2.42 -9.79 -3.25
N MET A 545 -1.96 -10.98 -3.59
CA MET A 545 -1.17 -11.23 -4.78
C MET A 545 -2.06 -11.54 -5.99
N VAL A 546 -1.62 -11.18 -7.20
CA VAL A 546 -2.31 -11.48 -8.46
C VAL A 546 -1.33 -12.18 -9.39
N LEU A 547 -1.71 -13.39 -9.82
CA LEU A 547 -0.97 -14.16 -10.82
C LEU A 547 -1.78 -14.26 -12.11
N ARG A 548 -1.10 -14.02 -13.24
CA ARG A 548 -1.68 -14.24 -14.55
C ARG A 548 -2.11 -15.70 -14.71
N ARG A 549 -3.08 -15.96 -15.59
CA ARG A 549 -3.58 -17.33 -15.83
C ARG A 549 -2.52 -18.31 -16.35
N ASP A 550 -1.55 -17.81 -17.11
CA ASP A 550 -0.36 -18.56 -17.54
C ASP A 550 0.70 -18.75 -16.43
N LYS A 551 0.37 -18.32 -15.19
CA LYS A 551 1.23 -18.27 -14.01
C LYS A 551 2.35 -17.22 -14.09
N GLY A 552 2.32 -16.35 -15.11
CA GLY A 552 3.16 -15.17 -15.18
C GLY A 552 2.80 -14.13 -14.11
N ARG A 553 3.65 -13.13 -13.96
CA ARG A 553 3.43 -12.02 -13.02
C ARG A 553 2.58 -10.94 -13.68
N HIS A 554 1.58 -10.42 -12.97
CA HIS A 554 0.90 -9.17 -13.34
C HIS A 554 1.55 -7.97 -12.63
N TYR A 555 1.79 -8.15 -11.33
CA TYR A 555 2.38 -7.11 -10.49
C TYR A 555 3.77 -6.69 -10.96
N GLY A 556 4.01 -5.37 -11.03
CA GLY A 556 5.26 -4.78 -11.53
C GLY A 556 5.42 -4.79 -13.05
N ILE A 557 4.46 -5.36 -13.79
CA ILE A 557 4.48 -5.45 -15.25
C ILE A 557 3.25 -4.73 -15.84
N GLY A 558 2.07 -4.95 -15.29
CA GLY A 558 0.82 -4.47 -15.89
C GLY A 558 0.47 -5.21 -17.17
N ILE A 559 -0.40 -4.61 -17.97
CA ILE A 559 -0.89 -5.09 -19.26
C ILE A 559 -0.20 -4.28 -20.34
N GLU A 560 0.39 -4.98 -21.31
CA GLU A 560 1.05 -4.34 -22.44
C GLU A 560 0.03 -4.05 -23.56
N PRO A 561 0.11 -2.90 -24.22
CA PRO A 561 -0.75 -2.60 -25.36
C PRO A 561 -0.40 -3.50 -26.54
N THR A 562 -1.42 -4.11 -27.15
CA THR A 562 -1.30 -4.80 -28.44
C THR A 562 -0.94 -3.83 -29.57
N VAL A 563 -1.36 -2.57 -29.44
CA VAL A 563 -1.06 -1.47 -30.35
C VAL A 563 -0.49 -0.30 -29.52
N PRO A 564 0.85 -0.23 -29.35
CA PRO A 564 1.47 0.82 -28.56
C PRO A 564 1.32 2.18 -29.25
N VAL A 565 0.83 3.16 -28.51
CA VAL A 565 0.67 4.55 -28.95
C VAL A 565 1.00 5.46 -27.78
N THR A 566 1.87 6.44 -28.00
CA THR A 566 2.21 7.47 -27.01
C THR A 566 1.75 8.83 -27.53
N ARG A 567 1.37 9.73 -26.62
CA ARG A 567 1.12 11.14 -26.99
C ARG A 567 2.39 11.79 -27.51
N THR A 568 2.23 12.75 -28.40
CA THR A 568 3.34 13.57 -28.92
C THR A 568 3.12 15.03 -28.57
N LEU A 569 4.21 15.81 -28.42
CA LEU A 569 4.07 17.25 -28.20
C LEU A 569 3.26 17.92 -29.34
N ALA A 570 3.49 17.48 -30.58
CA ALA A 570 2.75 17.96 -31.75
C ALA A 570 1.27 17.60 -31.71
N GLY A 571 0.90 16.43 -31.18
CA GLY A 571 -0.49 16.03 -30.96
C GLY A 571 -1.17 16.90 -29.93
N VAL A 572 -0.54 17.11 -28.79
CA VAL A 572 -1.05 17.97 -27.71
C VAL A 572 -1.25 19.41 -28.21
N GLN A 573 -0.28 19.97 -28.92
CA GLN A 573 -0.39 21.32 -29.52
C GLN A 573 -1.49 21.41 -30.59
N ALA A 574 -1.79 20.31 -31.28
CA ALA A 574 -2.86 20.24 -32.27
C ALA A 574 -4.23 19.85 -31.69
N GLY A 575 -4.33 19.63 -30.37
CA GLY A 575 -5.57 19.18 -29.71
C GLY A 575 -6.03 17.79 -30.15
N ARG A 576 -5.09 16.90 -30.51
CA ARG A 576 -5.37 15.54 -30.95
C ARG A 576 -5.21 14.54 -29.81
N ASP A 577 -5.98 13.46 -29.90
CA ASP A 577 -5.84 12.27 -29.06
C ASP A 577 -5.39 11.10 -29.95
N GLU A 578 -4.08 10.89 -30.08
CA GLU A 578 -3.54 9.89 -31.00
C GLU A 578 -3.94 8.45 -30.64
N MET A 579 -4.19 8.18 -29.35
CA MET A 579 -4.65 6.87 -28.88
C MET A 579 -6.08 6.62 -29.36
N LEU A 580 -6.98 7.59 -29.16
CA LEU A 580 -8.36 7.51 -29.62
C LEU A 580 -8.47 7.44 -31.15
N GLU A 581 -7.74 8.29 -31.88
CA GLU A 581 -7.68 8.26 -33.35
C GLU A 581 -7.21 6.91 -33.89
N THR A 582 -6.30 6.25 -33.17
CA THR A 582 -5.81 4.92 -33.54
C THR A 582 -6.85 3.84 -33.26
N ALA A 583 -7.50 3.85 -32.10
CA ALA A 583 -8.57 2.91 -31.78
C ALA A 583 -9.74 3.00 -32.77
N VAL A 584 -10.17 4.21 -33.13
CA VAL A 584 -11.23 4.44 -34.13
C VAL A 584 -10.86 3.84 -35.49
N ARG A 585 -9.60 4.01 -35.94
CA ARG A 585 -9.14 3.39 -37.20
C ARG A 585 -9.17 1.87 -37.15
N LEU A 586 -8.80 1.26 -36.02
CA LEU A 586 -8.75 -0.19 -35.87
C LEU A 586 -10.13 -0.83 -35.92
N VAL A 587 -11.10 -0.26 -35.20
CA VAL A 587 -12.45 -0.85 -35.15
C VAL A 587 -13.19 -0.75 -36.49
N LYS A 588 -12.83 0.20 -37.35
CA LYS A 588 -13.37 0.33 -38.72
C LYS A 588 -12.72 -0.57 -39.76
N ALA A 589 -11.42 -0.85 -39.61
CA ALA A 589 -10.67 -1.62 -40.60
C ALA A 589 -11.09 -3.10 -40.66
N SER A 590 -11.81 -3.57 -39.65
CA SER A 590 -12.24 -4.96 -39.50
C SER A 590 -13.47 -5.31 -40.34
N ASP A 591 -14.12 -4.33 -40.97
CA ASP A 591 -15.24 -4.51 -41.92
C ASP A 591 -14.79 -4.92 -43.35
N GLY A 592 -13.51 -5.26 -43.53
CA GLY A 592 -12.92 -5.57 -44.84
C GLY A 592 -12.54 -7.04 -45.11
N GLY A 593 -12.96 -7.99 -44.26
CA GLY A 593 -12.61 -9.41 -44.33
C GLY A 593 -13.56 -10.29 -45.14
#